data_AF-A0AAJ2N2N6-F1
#
_entry.id   AF-A0AAJ2N2N6-F1
#
_cell.length_a   1.000
_cell.length_b   1.000
_cell.length_c   1.000
_cell.angle_alpha   90.00
_cell.angle_beta   90.00
_cell.angle_gamma   90.00
#
_symmetry.space_group_name_H-M   'P 1'
#
loop_
_entity.id
_entity.type
_entity.pdbx_description
1 polymer ?
#
loop_
_entity_poly.entity_id
_entity_poly.type
_entity_poly.pdbx_seq_one_letter_code
_entity_poly.pdbx_strand_id
1 'polypeptide(L)'
;MDRLFTTFGDFIIRRSKFTIILITILTLFFAIGLPKLDMQMGNNIFVNEASDVFKRTTTYQEQFGEESIFVMISGDPQVLFTQKTSQEIVRFAQKAGQIKDITGSMHYIGLMNENDI
;
A
#
# COMPACT_ATOMS: atom_id res chain seq x y z
N MET A 1 -5.27 31.75 38.50
CA MET A 1 -4.88 31.53 37.10
C MET A 1 -4.06 32.69 36.58
N ASP A 2 -4.54 33.93 36.73
CA ASP A 2 -3.88 35.13 36.19
C ASP A 2 -2.44 35.31 36.66
N ARG A 3 -2.15 35.13 37.95
CA ARG A 3 -0.78 35.22 38.47
C ARG A 3 0.18 34.18 37.88
N LEU A 4 -0.30 32.96 37.64
CA LEU A 4 0.52 31.90 37.05
C LEU A 4 0.81 32.21 35.58
N PHE A 5 -0.21 32.66 34.85
CA PHE A 5 -0.06 33.08 33.45
C PHE A 5 0.87 34.30 33.29
N THR A 6 0.76 35.31 34.17
CA THR A 6 1.64 36.48 34.14
C THR A 6 3.08 36.09 34.49
N THR A 7 3.29 35.24 35.49
CA THR A 7 4.65 34.78 35.85
C THR A 7 5.27 33.91 34.74
N PHE A 8 4.48 33.08 34.07
CA PHE A 8 4.96 32.26 32.95
C PHE A 8 5.26 33.11 31.72
N GLY A 9 4.40 34.10 31.42
CA GLY A 9 4.61 35.07 30.35
C GLY A 9 5.86 35.93 30.58
N ASP A 10 6.05 36.43 31.79
CA ASP A 10 7.24 37.21 32.17
C ASP A 10 8.52 36.37 32.05
N PHE A 11 8.47 35.08 32.40
CA PHE A 11 9.59 34.16 32.24
C PHE A 11 9.95 33.95 30.76
N ILE A 12 8.95 33.74 29.89
CA ILE A 12 9.12 33.61 28.44
C ILE A 12 9.74 34.88 27.85
N ILE A 13 9.25 36.06 28.24
CA ILE A 13 9.75 37.35 27.73
C ILE A 13 11.18 37.61 28.21
N ARG A 14 11.44 37.42 29.51
CA ARG A 14 12.75 37.70 30.13
C ARG A 14 13.85 36.74 29.65
N ARG A 15 13.50 35.51 29.27
CA ARG A 15 14.41 34.53 28.67
C ARG A 15 13.98 34.10 27.27
N SER A 16 13.59 35.07 26.44
CA SER A 16 13.07 34.85 25.08
C SER A 16 14.01 34.01 24.21
N LYS A 17 15.32 34.32 24.20
CA LYS A 17 16.31 33.55 23.43
C LYS A 17 16.34 32.08 23.83
N PHE A 18 16.34 31.77 25.13
CA PHE A 18 16.33 30.39 25.62
C PHE A 18 15.03 29.67 25.26
N THR A 19 13.90 30.35 25.41
CA THR A 19 12.57 29.79 25.10
C THR A 19 12.44 29.46 23.62
N ILE A 20 12.91 30.34 22.74
CA ILE A 20 12.91 30.11 21.28
C ILE A 20 13.79 28.91 20.92
N ILE A 21 14.99 28.81 21.50
CA ILE A 21 15.89 27.66 21.26
C ILE A 21 15.22 26.37 21.72
N LEU A 22 14.64 26.36 22.91
CA LEU A 22 13.96 25.19 23.48
C LEU A 22 12.80 24.73 22.59
N ILE A 23 11.92 25.65 22.18
CA ILE A 23 10.79 25.32 21.30
C ILE A 23 11.29 24.83 19.94
N THR A 24 12.32 25.45 19.37
CA THR A 24 12.91 25.01 18.09
C THR A 24 13.44 23.59 18.19
N ILE A 25 14.19 23.26 19.26
CA ILE A 25 14.71 21.91 19.48
C ILE A 25 13.56 20.91 19.63
N LEU A 26 12.52 21.27 20.38
CA LEU A 26 11.34 20.43 20.60
C LEU A 26 10.57 20.19 19.29
N THR A 27 10.40 21.23 18.47
CA THR A 27 9.80 21.13 17.13
C THR A 27 10.62 20.25 16.22
N LEU A 28 11.96 20.40 16.19
CA LEU A 28 12.84 19.53 15.40
C LEU A 28 12.76 18.08 15.87
N PHE A 29 12.71 17.85 17.18
CA PHE A 29 12.54 16.52 17.75
C PHE A 29 11.25 15.85 17.28
N PHE A 30 10.12 16.56 17.29
CA PHE A 30 8.87 16.04 16.72
C PHE A 30 8.91 15.88 15.20
N ALA A 31 9.61 16.78 14.50
CA ALA A 31 9.76 16.70 13.04
C ALA A 31 10.55 15.45 12.59
N ILE A 32 11.46 14.92 13.41
CA ILE A 32 12.16 13.65 13.15
C ILE A 32 11.17 12.47 13.04
N GLY A 33 9.98 12.58 13.64
CA GLY A 33 8.92 11.55 13.53
C GLY A 33 8.15 11.59 12.22
N LEU A 34 8.17 12.71 11.48
CA LEU A 34 7.37 12.87 10.26
C LEU A 34 7.68 11.81 9.17
N PRO A 35 8.96 11.48 8.89
CA PRO A 35 9.27 10.46 7.88
C PRO A 35 8.88 9.03 8.28
N LYS A 36 8.56 8.79 9.56
CA LYS A 36 8.15 7.48 10.08
C LYS A 36 6.64 7.29 10.08
N LEU A 37 5.88 8.28 9.61
CA LEU A 37 4.44 8.16 9.48
C LEU A 37 4.12 7.20 8.34
N ASP A 38 3.50 6.08 8.69
CA ASP A 38 2.94 5.15 7.73
C ASP A 38 1.54 5.63 7.34
N MET A 39 1.36 6.05 6.08
CA MET A 39 0.06 6.46 5.57
C MET A 39 -0.71 5.23 5.11
N GLN A 40 -1.58 4.73 5.98
CA GLN A 40 -2.57 3.73 5.58
C GLN A 40 -3.62 4.41 4.68
N MET A 41 -3.49 4.22 3.36
CA MET A 41 -4.41 4.76 2.34
C MET A 41 -5.39 3.69 1.81
N GLY A 42 -5.29 2.47 2.29
CA GLY A 42 -6.16 1.36 1.87
C GLY A 42 -7.55 1.45 2.49
N ASN A 43 -8.51 0.74 1.91
CA ASN A 43 -9.86 0.63 2.46
C ASN A 43 -9.90 -0.15 3.79
N ASN A 44 -8.82 -0.85 4.14
CA ASN A 44 -8.65 -1.57 5.39
C ASN A 44 -8.78 -0.66 6.62
N ILE A 45 -8.49 0.64 6.50
CA ILE A 45 -8.65 1.62 7.60
C ILE A 45 -10.11 1.78 8.06
N PHE A 46 -11.08 1.40 7.22
CA PHE A 46 -12.50 1.47 7.54
C PHE A 46 -13.02 0.19 8.21
N VAL A 47 -12.17 -0.81 8.40
CA VAL A 47 -12.53 -2.13 8.94
C VAL A 47 -11.86 -2.32 10.29
N ASN A 48 -12.58 -2.92 11.24
CA ASN A 48 -12.02 -3.20 12.56
C ASN A 48 -11.02 -4.37 12.50
N GLU A 49 -9.73 -4.07 12.66
CA GLU A 49 -8.64 -5.05 12.66
C GLU A 49 -8.79 -6.12 13.77
N ALA A 50 -9.44 -5.78 14.89
CA ALA A 50 -9.65 -6.72 15.99
C ALA A 50 -10.75 -7.75 15.68
N SER A 51 -11.56 -7.52 14.64
CA SER A 51 -12.66 -8.41 14.27
C SER A 51 -12.18 -9.77 13.76
N ASP A 52 -12.96 -10.81 14.03
CA ASP A 52 -12.64 -12.17 13.56
C ASP A 52 -12.68 -12.26 12.03
N VAL A 53 -13.54 -11.46 11.38
CA VAL A 53 -13.63 -11.39 9.91
C VAL A 53 -12.33 -10.87 9.33
N PHE A 54 -11.80 -9.76 9.85
CA PHE A 54 -10.54 -9.19 9.38
C PHE A 54 -9.40 -10.20 9.52
N LYS A 55 -9.21 -10.78 10.71
CA LYS A 55 -8.15 -11.77 10.97
C LYS A 55 -8.23 -12.97 10.03
N ARG A 56 -9.44 -13.50 9.82
CA ARG A 56 -9.65 -14.65 8.92
C ARG A 56 -9.37 -14.30 7.47
N THR A 57 -9.78 -13.11 7.03
CA THR A 57 -9.48 -12.61 5.69
C THR A 57 -7.96 -12.45 5.51
N THR A 58 -7.26 -11.82 6.45
CA THR A 58 -5.80 -11.69 6.39
C THR A 58 -5.09 -13.04 6.36
N THR A 59 -5.47 -13.99 7.22
CA THR A 59 -4.89 -15.34 7.20
C THR A 59 -5.13 -16.05 5.88
N TYR A 60 -6.33 -15.93 5.32
CA TYR A 60 -6.64 -16.50 4.00
C TYR A 60 -5.77 -15.86 2.92
N GLN A 61 -5.65 -14.54 2.91
CA GLN A 61 -4.86 -13.80 1.93
C GLN A 61 -3.36 -14.11 2.01
N GLU A 62 -2.80 -14.27 3.21
CA GLU A 62 -1.41 -14.68 3.42
C GLU A 62 -1.14 -16.10 2.91
N GLN A 63 -2.13 -17.00 3.02
CA GLN A 63 -1.97 -18.41 2.62
C GLN A 63 -2.28 -18.66 1.14
N PHE A 64 -3.24 -17.94 0.56
CA PHE A 64 -3.80 -18.22 -0.76
C PHE A 64 -3.64 -17.07 -1.76
N GLY A 65 -3.16 -15.90 -1.32
CA GLY A 65 -3.00 -14.68 -2.13
C GLY A 65 -4.06 -13.62 -1.83
N GLU A 66 -3.66 -12.34 -1.89
CA GLU A 66 -4.53 -11.19 -1.59
C GLU A 66 -5.50 -10.85 -2.72
N GLU A 67 -4.96 -10.48 -3.87
CA GLU A 67 -5.71 -9.87 -4.97
C GLU A 67 -5.28 -10.43 -6.32
N SER A 68 -6.29 -10.70 -7.16
CA SER A 68 -6.07 -11.04 -8.57
C SER A 68 -6.14 -9.79 -9.42
N ILE A 69 -5.12 -9.58 -10.24
CA ILE A 69 -5.13 -8.53 -11.27
C ILE A 69 -5.74 -9.10 -12.53
N PHE A 70 -6.84 -8.51 -12.99
CA PHE A 70 -7.53 -8.92 -14.20
C PHE A 70 -7.15 -8.00 -15.36
N VAL A 71 -6.60 -8.58 -16.43
CA VAL A 71 -6.34 -7.88 -17.69
C VAL A 71 -7.32 -8.38 -18.73
N MET A 72 -8.26 -7.52 -19.12
CA MET A 72 -9.21 -7.81 -20.19
C MET A 72 -8.69 -7.27 -21.52
N ILE A 73 -8.51 -8.16 -22.49
CA ILE A 73 -8.07 -7.80 -23.85
C ILE A 73 -9.29 -7.87 -24.77
N SER A 74 -9.65 -6.75 -25.39
CA SER A 74 -10.78 -6.62 -26.31
C SER A 74 -10.31 -6.16 -27.70
N GLY A 75 -10.91 -6.71 -28.76
CA GLY A 75 -10.53 -6.42 -30.14
C GLY A 75 -11.25 -7.35 -31.13
N ASP A 76 -10.78 -7.34 -32.38
CA ASP A 76 -11.30 -8.23 -33.42
C ASP A 76 -11.02 -9.71 -33.07
N PRO A 77 -12.06 -10.57 -32.98
CA PRO A 77 -11.90 -12.01 -32.69
C PRO A 77 -10.91 -12.70 -33.64
N GLN A 78 -10.86 -12.32 -34.92
CA GLN A 78 -9.96 -12.92 -35.90
C GLN A 78 -8.49 -12.65 -35.60
N VAL A 79 -8.19 -11.59 -34.83
CA VAL A 79 -6.84 -11.22 -34.39
C VAL A 79 -6.56 -11.78 -33.00
N LEU A 80 -7.55 -11.75 -32.11
CA LEU A 80 -7.42 -12.22 -30.73
C LEU A 80 -7.09 -13.71 -30.65
N PHE A 81 -7.77 -14.54 -31.45
CA PHE A 81 -7.59 -15.98 -31.46
C PHE A 81 -6.55 -16.47 -32.48
N THR A 82 -5.45 -15.73 -32.64
CA THR A 82 -4.34 -16.13 -33.51
C THR A 82 -3.16 -16.68 -32.72
N GLN A 83 -2.36 -17.54 -33.35
CA GLN A 83 -1.12 -18.06 -32.79
C GLN A 83 -0.18 -16.93 -32.31
N LYS A 84 -0.09 -15.85 -33.09
CA LYS A 84 0.74 -14.69 -32.77
C LYS A 84 0.28 -14.02 -31.48
N THR A 85 -1.02 -13.75 -31.34
CA THR A 85 -1.57 -13.13 -30.13
C THR A 85 -1.42 -14.05 -28.92
N SER A 86 -1.67 -15.34 -29.08
CA SER A 86 -1.45 -16.35 -28.03
C SER A 86 0.01 -16.35 -27.53
N GLN A 87 0.99 -16.27 -28.44
CA GLN A 87 2.41 -16.19 -28.07
C GLN A 87 2.76 -14.91 -27.29
N GLU A 88 2.21 -13.77 -27.71
CA GLU A 88 2.43 -12.50 -27.00
C GLU A 88 1.79 -12.51 -25.60
N ILE A 89 0.62 -13.13 -25.44
CA ILE A 89 -0.02 -13.29 -24.12
C ILE A 89 0.81 -14.17 -23.20
N VAL A 90 1.32 -15.31 -23.70
CA VAL A 90 2.22 -16.18 -22.92
C VAL A 90 3.49 -15.43 -22.54
N ARG A 91 4.08 -14.67 -23.47
CA ARG A 91 5.28 -13.88 -23.22
C ARG A 91 5.03 -12.78 -22.20
N PHE A 92 3.88 -12.11 -22.25
CA PHE A 92 3.46 -11.13 -21.25
C PHE A 92 3.31 -11.79 -19.87
N ALA A 93 2.61 -12.92 -19.78
CA ALA A 93 2.42 -13.67 -18.54
C ALA A 93 3.75 -14.11 -17.91
N GLN A 94 4.69 -14.60 -18.73
CA GLN A 94 6.05 -14.95 -18.27
C GLN A 94 6.81 -13.75 -17.71
N LYS A 95 6.72 -12.59 -18.36
CA LYS A 95 7.35 -11.35 -17.86
C LYS A 95 6.69 -10.86 -16.58
N ALA A 96 5.36 -10.93 -16.50
CA ALA A 96 4.62 -10.55 -15.30
C ALA A 96 4.99 -11.43 -14.11
N GLY A 97 5.15 -12.75 -14.31
CA GLY A 97 5.61 -13.66 -13.25
C GLY A 97 7.04 -13.42 -12.75
N GLN A 98 7.82 -12.54 -13.39
CA GLN A 98 9.14 -12.11 -12.88
C GLN A 98 9.06 -10.87 -11.98
N ILE A 99 7.90 -10.21 -11.94
CA ILE A 99 7.67 -9.07 -11.06
C ILE A 99 7.58 -9.59 -9.63
N LYS A 100 8.29 -8.92 -8.72
CA LYS A 100 8.26 -9.22 -7.30
C LYS A 100 6.80 -9.22 -6.80
N ASP A 101 6.46 -10.21 -5.99
CA ASP A 101 5.15 -10.38 -5.36
C ASP A 101 4.01 -10.85 -6.30
N ILE A 102 4.29 -11.14 -7.58
CA ILE A 102 3.37 -11.90 -8.45
C ILE A 102 3.64 -13.39 -8.30
N THR A 103 2.70 -14.12 -7.67
CA THR A 103 2.85 -15.55 -7.34
C THR A 103 2.39 -16.49 -8.43
N GLY A 104 1.61 -16.01 -9.39
CA GLY A 104 1.10 -16.81 -10.50
C GLY A 104 0.34 -15.98 -11.53
N SER A 105 0.13 -16.56 -12.71
CA SER A 105 -0.72 -15.96 -13.74
C SER A 105 -1.52 -17.05 -14.44
N MET A 106 -2.78 -16.76 -14.73
CA MET A 106 -3.68 -17.63 -15.48
C MET A 106 -4.12 -16.90 -16.75
N HIS A 107 -4.15 -17.61 -17.88
CA HIS A 107 -4.55 -17.07 -19.17
C HIS A 107 -5.21 -18.16 -20.01
N TYR A 108 -6.08 -17.78 -20.95
CA TYR A 108 -6.93 -18.74 -21.66
C TYR A 108 -6.14 -19.82 -22.42
N ILE A 109 -4.93 -19.52 -22.92
CA ILE A 109 -4.09 -20.48 -23.64
C ILE A 109 -3.71 -21.66 -22.73
N GLY A 110 -3.36 -21.40 -21.46
CA GLY A 110 -3.06 -22.45 -20.50
C GLY A 110 -4.28 -23.34 -20.22
N LEU A 111 -5.45 -22.73 -20.08
CA LEU A 111 -6.71 -23.45 -19.85
C LEU A 111 -7.14 -24.30 -21.05
N MET A 112 -6.82 -23.87 -22.27
CA MET A 112 -7.09 -24.67 -23.47
C MET A 112 -6.16 -25.89 -23.56
N ASN A 113 -4.87 -25.72 -23.22
CA ASN A 113 -3.90 -26.82 -23.25
C ASN A 113 -4.10 -27.85 -22.13
N GLU A 114 -4.67 -27.48 -20.98
CA GLU A 114 -4.97 -28.41 -19.87
C GLU A 114 -6.14 -29.37 -20.18
N ASN A 115 -7.02 -29.03 -21.12
CA ASN A 115 -8.20 -29.84 -21.48
C ASN A 115 -7.97 -30.80 -22.68
N ASP A 116 -6.76 -30.85 -23.23
CA ASP A 116 -6.36 -31.73 -24.34
C ASP A 116 -5.60 -33.00 -23.85
N ILE A 117 -5.75 -33.38 -22.58
CA ILE A 117 -5.26 -34.65 -21.97
C ILE A 117 -6.44 -35.54 -21.58
#